data_AF-M6RZH5-F1
#
_entry.id   AF-M6RZH5-F1
#
_cell.length_a   1.000
_cell.length_b   1.000
_cell.length_c   1.000
_cell.angle_alpha   90.00
_cell.angle_beta   90.00
_cell.angle_gamma   90.00
#
_symmetry.space_group_name_H-M   'P 1'
#
loop_
_entity.id
_entity.type
_entity.pdbx_description
1 polymer ?
#
loop_
_entity_poly.entity_id
_entity_poly.type
_entity_poly.pdbx_seq_one_letter_code
_entity_poly.pdbx_strand_id
1 'polypeptide(L)'
;MSDLKVISLYFMTAFYIAAGVLHFVLPRFYLRIMPPYIPYPKLVVYLSGLIEIGLGAMLTLSDTRSLGAWGVILLLIVVFPANFYHYQSRRKPILLNGFYF
;
A
#
# COMPACT_ATOMS: atom_id res chain seq x y z
N MET A 1 -24.27 6.32 16.18
CA MET A 1 -23.07 5.46 16.00
C MET A 1 -22.33 5.46 17.32
N SER A 2 -21.79 4.33 17.79
CA SER A 2 -20.95 4.34 18.99
C SER A 2 -19.68 5.17 18.72
N ASP A 3 -19.20 5.93 19.69
CA ASP A 3 -18.04 6.83 19.54
C ASP A 3 -16.81 6.10 18.99
N LEU A 4 -16.63 4.83 19.38
CA LEU A 4 -15.58 3.95 18.87
C LEU A 4 -15.60 3.76 17.35
N LYS A 5 -16.78 3.67 16.73
CA LYS A 5 -16.89 3.49 15.26
C LYS A 5 -16.50 4.76 14.51
N VAL A 6 -16.76 5.91 15.10
CA VAL A 6 -16.41 7.21 14.51
C VAL A 6 -14.90 7.43 14.64
N ILE A 7 -14.34 7.13 15.80
CA ILE A 7 -12.89 7.21 16.04
C ILE A 7 -12.14 6.28 15.09
N SER A 8 -12.56 5.01 14.96
CA SER A 8 -11.89 4.06 14.07
C SER A 8 -11.99 4.46 12.59
N LEU A 9 -13.12 5.05 12.18
CA LEU A 9 -13.29 5.56 10.82
C LEU A 9 -12.31 6.70 10.50
N TYR A 10 -12.24 7.71 11.36
CA TYR A 10 -11.32 8.83 11.17
C TYR A 10 -9.87 8.36 11.21
N PHE A 11 -9.54 7.43 12.10
CA PHE A 11 -8.22 6.81 12.15
C PHE A 11 -7.88 6.11 10.84
N MET A 12 -8.75 5.24 10.33
CA MET A 12 -8.52 4.51 9.08
C MET A 12 -8.40 5.46 7.89
N THR A 13 -9.26 6.47 7.83
CA THR A 13 -9.22 7.51 6.79
C THR A 13 -7.87 8.22 6.79
N ALA A 14 -7.45 8.75 7.95
CA ALA A 14 -6.18 9.46 8.09
C ALA A 14 -4.99 8.55 7.76
N PHE A 15 -5.05 7.28 8.20
CA PHE A 15 -4.03 6.29 7.94
C PHE A 15 -3.85 6.01 6.45
N TYR A 16 -4.93 5.73 5.70
CA TYR A 16 -4.83 5.46 4.26
C TYR A 16 -4.42 6.69 3.45
N ILE A 17 -4.90 7.89 3.81
CA ILE A 17 -4.46 9.12 3.15
C ILE A 17 -2.95 9.34 3.40
N ALA A 18 -2.49 9.19 4.63
CA ALA A 18 -1.08 9.33 4.97
C ALA A 18 -0.20 8.28 4.27
N ALA A 19 -0.65 7.02 4.24
CA ALA A 19 0.02 5.93 3.52
C ALA A 19 0.11 6.22 2.02
N GLY A 20 -0.97 6.70 1.41
CA GLY A 20 -0.99 7.06 -0.01
C GLY A 20 -0.05 8.24 -0.32
N VAL A 21 0.03 9.23 0.56
CA VAL A 21 1.01 10.34 0.44
C VAL A 21 2.45 9.82 0.55
N LEU A 22 2.73 8.86 1.44
CA LEU A 22 4.06 8.27 1.60
C LEU A 22 4.57 7.58 0.33
N HIS A 23 3.70 7.07 -0.54
CA HIS A 23 4.10 6.52 -1.84
C HIS A 23 4.77 7.57 -2.74
N PHE A 24 4.38 8.84 -2.61
CA PHE A 24 4.97 9.96 -3.36
C PHE A 24 6.19 10.57 -2.65
N VAL A 25 6.20 10.60 -1.31
CA VAL A 25 7.30 11.17 -0.52
C VAL A 25 8.50 10.22 -0.43
N LEU A 26 8.26 8.92 -0.26
CA LEU A 26 9.29 7.89 -0.07
C LEU A 26 9.24 6.78 -1.13
N PRO A 27 9.22 7.08 -2.44
CA PRO A 27 9.09 6.06 -3.48
C PRO A 27 10.23 5.04 -3.44
N ARG A 28 11.44 5.44 -3.00
CA ARG A 28 12.59 4.55 -2.87
C ARG A 28 12.35 3.36 -1.94
N PHE A 29 11.56 3.54 -0.88
CA PHE A 29 11.21 2.46 0.04
C PHE A 29 10.29 1.44 -0.63
N TYR A 30 9.24 1.92 -1.29
CA TYR A 30 8.25 1.09 -1.99
C TYR A 30 8.86 0.37 -3.21
N LEU A 31 9.78 1.01 -3.93
CA LEU A 31 10.50 0.39 -5.03
C LEU A 31 11.41 -0.76 -4.59
N ARG A 32 11.97 -0.69 -3.37
CA ARG A 32 12.87 -1.73 -2.85
C ARG A 32 12.14 -3.02 -2.50
N ILE A 33 10.88 -2.91 -2.07
CA ILE A 33 10.03 -4.05 -1.74
C ILE A 33 9.33 -4.63 -2.97
N MET A 34 9.37 -3.92 -4.11
CA MET A 34 8.68 -4.38 -5.31
C MET A 34 9.38 -5.59 -5.93
N PRO A 35 8.61 -6.62 -6.33
CA PRO A 35 9.15 -7.75 -7.04
C PRO A 35 9.69 -7.35 -8.42
N PRO A 36 10.79 -7.98 -8.90
CA PRO A 36 11.41 -7.62 -10.18
C PRO A 36 10.58 -8.00 -11.41
N TYR A 37 9.52 -8.81 -11.25
CA TYR A 37 8.62 -9.19 -12.34
C TYR A 37 7.56 -8.12 -12.69
N ILE A 38 7.44 -7.05 -11.89
CA ILE A 38 6.48 -5.97 -12.15
C ILE A 38 7.10 -4.99 -13.17
N PRO A 39 6.49 -4.81 -14.35
CA PRO A 39 6.94 -3.79 -15.28
C PRO A 39 6.64 -2.39 -14.73
N TYR A 40 7.59 -1.46 -14.88
CA TYR A 40 7.45 -0.05 -14.46
C TYR A 40 7.05 0.15 -12.98
N PRO A 41 7.87 -0.33 -12.02
CA PRO A 41 7.53 -0.33 -10.60
C PRO A 41 7.22 1.08 -10.03
N LYS A 42 7.88 2.12 -10.56
CA LYS A 42 7.60 3.53 -10.18
C LYS A 42 6.18 3.97 -10.50
N LEU A 43 5.70 3.62 -11.69
CA LEU A 43 4.35 3.99 -12.12
C LEU A 43 3.30 3.30 -11.25
N VAL A 44 3.50 2.01 -10.99
CA VAL A 44 2.58 1.21 -10.17
C VAL A 44 2.50 1.75 -8.73
N VAL A 45 3.63 2.13 -8.13
CA VAL A 45 3.67 2.76 -6.79
C VAL A 45 2.91 4.08 -6.75
N TYR A 46 3.03 4.93 -7.78
CA TYR A 46 2.28 6.19 -7.82
C TYR A 46 0.80 5.98 -8.09
N LEU A 47 0.43 5.03 -8.95
CA LEU A 47 -0.96 4.68 -9.19
C LEU A 47 -1.61 4.08 -7.94
N SER A 48 -0.92 3.18 -7.23
CA SER A 48 -1.44 2.62 -5.98
C SER A 48 -1.61 3.69 -4.91
N GLY A 49 -0.64 4.61 -4.77
CA GLY A 49 -0.76 5.76 -3.87
C GLY A 49 -1.94 6.67 -4.19
N LEU A 50 -2.19 6.96 -5.47
CA LEU A 50 -3.34 7.77 -5.90
C LEU A 50 -4.67 7.08 -5.58
N ILE A 51 -4.77 5.77 -5.88
CA ILE A 51 -5.96 4.97 -5.57
C ILE A 51 -6.19 4.92 -4.06
N GLU A 52 -5.14 4.73 -3.27
CA GLU A 52 -5.22 4.66 -1.80
C GLU A 52 -5.72 5.97 -1.19
N ILE A 53 -5.25 7.13 -1.67
CA ILE A 53 -5.78 8.44 -1.26
C ILE A 53 -7.27 8.57 -1.64
N GLY A 54 -7.63 8.18 -2.86
CA GLY A 54 -9.01 8.22 -3.34
C GLY A 54 -9.95 7.35 -2.49
N LEU A 55 -9.53 6.13 -2.17
CA LEU A 55 -10.28 5.21 -1.32
C LEU A 55 -10.36 5.71 0.14
N GLY A 56 -9.28 6.28 0.66
CA GLY A 56 -9.26 6.96 1.95
C GLY A 56 -10.28 8.10 2.01
N ALA A 57 -10.33 8.93 0.97
CA ALA A 57 -11.35 9.98 0.87
C ALA A 57 -12.78 9.41 0.78
N MET A 58 -13.00 8.32 0.04
CA MET A 58 -14.31 7.65 -0.06
C MET A 58 -14.82 7.07 1.27
N LEU A 59 -13.93 6.79 2.24
CA LEU A 59 -14.34 6.33 3.58
C LEU A 59 -15.03 7.43 4.41
N THR A 60 -14.76 8.71 4.12
CA THR A 60 -15.36 9.85 4.83
C THR A 60 -16.85 10.00 4.56
N LEU A 61 -17.27 9.77 3.32
CA LEU A 61 -18.66 9.88 2.89
C LEU A 61 -19.42 8.59 3.25
N SER A 62 -20.57 8.73 3.91
CA SER A 62 -21.43 7.59 4.31
C SER A 62 -21.79 6.69 3.14
N ASP A 63 -22.07 7.30 1.99
CA ASP A 63 -22.66 6.64 0.83
C ASP A 63 -21.62 5.84 0.04
N THR A 64 -20.37 6.30 0.03
CA THR A 64 -19.26 5.60 -0.64
C THR A 64 -18.42 4.75 0.30
N ARG A 65 -18.71 4.75 1.61
CA ARG A 65 -17.89 4.04 2.60
C ARG A 65 -17.75 2.55 2.32
N SER A 66 -18.84 1.89 1.91
CA SER A 66 -18.80 0.46 1.59
C SER A 66 -17.89 0.18 0.38
N LEU A 67 -18.01 1.01 -0.67
CA LEU A 67 -17.14 0.93 -1.86
C LEU A 67 -15.68 1.23 -1.52
N GLY A 68 -15.43 2.26 -0.71
CA GLY A 68 -14.10 2.61 -0.23
C GLY A 68 -13.45 1.46 0.56
N ALA A 69 -14.21 0.85 1.48
CA ALA A 69 -13.73 -0.29 2.26
C ALA A 69 -13.42 -1.52 1.39
N TRP A 70 -14.30 -1.86 0.44
CA TRP A 70 -14.05 -2.94 -0.51
C TRP A 70 -12.84 -2.65 -1.42
N GLY A 71 -12.70 -1.41 -1.88
CA GLY A 71 -11.55 -0.99 -2.68
C GLY A 71 -10.24 -1.08 -1.90
N VAL A 72 -10.24 -0.71 -0.61
CA VAL A 72 -9.07 -0.86 0.27
C VAL A 72 -8.71 -2.34 0.42
N ILE A 73 -9.68 -3.21 0.66
CA ILE A 73 -9.44 -4.66 0.76
C ILE A 73 -8.81 -5.20 -0.53
N LEU A 74 -9.34 -4.80 -1.69
CA LEU A 74 -8.85 -5.22 -2.99
C LEU A 74 -7.42 -4.70 -3.23
N LEU A 75 -7.14 -3.43 -2.90
CA LEU A 75 -5.81 -2.85 -2.99
C LEU A 75 -4.80 -3.61 -2.10
N LEU A 76 -5.18 -3.94 -0.87
CA LEU A 76 -4.33 -4.73 0.03
C LEU A 76 -4.04 -6.12 -0.52
N ILE A 77 -5.02 -6.79 -1.14
CA ILE A 77 -4.83 -8.09 -1.81
C ILE A 77 -3.81 -7.95 -2.95
N VAL A 78 -3.92 -6.89 -3.76
CA VAL A 78 -3.01 -6.63 -4.90
C VAL A 78 -1.58 -6.28 -4.43
N VAL A 79 -1.43 -5.57 -3.32
CA VAL A 79 -0.12 -5.16 -2.78
C VAL A 79 0.55 -6.27 -1.96
N PHE A 80 -0.21 -7.23 -1.44
CA PHE A 80 0.29 -8.31 -0.59
C PHE A 80 1.47 -9.12 -1.19
N PRO A 81 1.52 -9.46 -2.49
CA PRO A 81 2.66 -10.14 -3.10
C PRO A 81 3.98 -9.38 -2.95
N ALA A 82 3.97 -8.04 -2.96
CA ALA A 82 5.17 -7.23 -2.73
C ALA A 82 5.69 -7.39 -1.28
N ASN A 83 4.78 -7.44 -0.30
CA ASN A 83 5.14 -7.70 1.10
C ASN A 83 5.72 -9.11 1.29
N PHE A 84 5.14 -10.12 0.63
CA PHE A 84 5.66 -11.48 0.66
C PHE A 84 7.06 -11.57 0.02
N TYR A 85 7.27 -10.91 -1.12
CA TYR A 85 8.58 -10.83 -1.78
C TYR A 85 9.64 -10.16 -0.91
N HIS A 86 9.29 -9.07 -0.21
CA HIS A 86 10.18 -8.41 0.75
C HIS A 86 10.58 -9.33 1.91
N TYR A 87 9.61 -10.05 2.48
CA TYR A 87 9.89 -11.03 3.54
C TYR A 87 10.82 -12.15 3.05
N GLN A 88 10.58 -12.67 1.84
CA GLN A 88 11.44 -13.71 1.24
C GLN A 88 12.84 -13.18 0.91
N SER A 89 12.96 -11.94 0.45
CA SER A 89 14.23 -11.30 0.11
C SER A 89 15.09 -11.01 1.35
N ARG A 90 14.47 -10.70 2.50
CA ARG A 90 15.18 -10.59 3.79
C ARG A 90 15.72 -11.92 4.32
N ARG A 91 15.17 -13.06 3.88
CA ARG A 91 15.61 -14.40 4.28
C ARG A 91 16.71 -14.99 3.42
N LYS A 92 17.09 -14.36 2.29
CA LYS A 92 18.29 -14.78 1.58
C LYS A 92 19.50 -14.44 2.45
N PRO A 93 20.24 -15.43 2.97
CA PRO A 93 21.47 -15.15 3.71
C PRO A 93 22.43 -14.45 2.75
N ILE A 94 23.32 -13.63 3.28
CA ILE A 94 24.42 -12.91 2.62
C ILE A 94 25.35 -13.82 1.74
N LEU A 95 25.08 -15.12 1.65
CA LEU A 95 25.87 -16.13 0.94
C LEU A 95 25.77 -16.08 -0.60
N LEU A 96 25.08 -15.10 -1.20
CA LEU A 96 25.04 -14.90 -2.66
C LEU A 96 25.63 -13.55 -3.12
N ASN A 97 26.47 -12.91 -2.32
CA ASN A 97 27.35 -11.80 -2.78
C ASN A 97 28.61 -12.36 -3.47
N GLY A 98 28.44 -13.11 -4.57
CA GLY A 98 29.56 -13.70 -5.30
C GLY A 98 29.37 -13.89 -6.80
N PHE A 99 28.15 -13.83 -7.30
CA PHE A 99 27.89 -14.01 -8.73
C PHE A 99 26.62 -13.24 -9.07
N TYR A 100 26.75 -12.02 -9.54
CA TYR A 100 25.97 -11.36 -10.61
C TYR A 100 26.55 -9.94 -10.71
N PHE A 101 27.14 -9.65 -11.87
CA PHE A 101 27.99 -8.51 -12.21
C PHE A 101 27.42 -7.14 -11.83
#